data_AF-K8XND7-F1
#
_entry.id   AF-K8XND7-F1
#
_cell.length_a   1.000
_cell.length_b   1.000
_cell.length_c   1.000
_cell.angle_alpha   90.00
_cell.angle_beta   90.00
_cell.angle_gamma   90.00
#
_symmetry.space_group_name_H-M   'P 1'
#
loop_
_entity.id
_entity.type
_entity.pdbx_description
1 polymer ?
#
loop_
_entity_poly.entity_id
_entity_poly.type
_entity_poly.pdbx_seq_one_letter_code
_entity_poly.pdbx_strand_id
1 'polypeptide(L)'
;MLHLRVICPAERTEDVLGVLAAEPGATHVVVLRAAAIDPAGDAIQTDVAREAANDVIDALEALGIDRTGAITVEPVDTVLSKSAHDAEKAAPGDPADSVVWEELVSRTREESTLNGTFLAFLTIACLLAAVGVVTDSPITVVGAMVVGPEFGPLAALAVALMRRKLGLARRSLIALLFGFPFAMAATLVATLLMERVGWMEFESIESLDQVDFIYRVGPLSLIVALLAGAAGMLALVSAKSAALVGVFISVTTVPAAGFAVVAVTVGEWRVAALAALQLGVNMVGIVIAGVLVLALRLRSGGDPRRLLEQARKERSPAQRRRA
;
A
#
# COMPACT_ATOMS: atom_id res chain seq x y z
N MET A 1 -1.79 -0.60 -18.83
CA MET A 1 -0.54 0.13 -19.18
C MET A 1 0.01 0.99 -18.04
N LEU A 2 1.34 1.17 -18.00
CA LEU A 2 2.08 2.18 -17.24
C LEU A 2 2.87 3.06 -18.19
N HIS A 3 2.99 4.35 -17.90
CA HIS A 3 3.88 5.27 -18.58
C HIS A 3 5.22 5.33 -17.86
N LEU A 4 6.31 5.11 -18.58
CA LEU A 4 7.68 5.22 -18.09
C LEU A 4 8.34 6.43 -18.75
N ARG A 5 8.87 7.33 -17.91
CA ARG A 5 9.77 8.41 -18.32
C ARG A 5 11.16 8.12 -17.78
N VAL A 6 12.12 7.99 -18.68
CA VAL A 6 13.51 7.68 -18.39
C VAL A 6 14.38 8.87 -18.79
N ILE A 7 15.21 9.37 -17.87
CA ILE A 7 16.30 10.30 -18.19
C ILE A 7 17.59 9.51 -18.09
N CYS A 8 18.45 9.61 -19.11
CA CYS A 8 19.72 8.90 -19.12
C CYS A 8 20.83 9.72 -19.79
N PRO A 9 22.11 9.45 -19.44
CA PRO A 9 23.24 10.02 -20.17
C PRO A 9 23.18 9.64 -21.66
N ALA A 10 23.61 10.55 -22.53
CA ALA A 10 23.51 10.36 -23.98
C ALA A 10 24.24 9.10 -24.49
N GLU A 11 25.26 8.61 -23.77
CA GLU A 11 25.97 7.38 -24.14
C GLU A 11 25.13 6.11 -23.89
N ARG A 12 24.10 6.20 -23.02
CA ARG A 12 23.22 5.07 -22.64
C ARG A 12 21.92 5.03 -23.40
N THR A 13 21.58 6.04 -24.19
CA THR A 13 20.31 6.12 -24.93
C THR A 13 20.06 4.89 -25.80
N GLU A 14 21.05 4.44 -26.55
CA GLU A 14 20.92 3.24 -27.39
C GLU A 14 20.76 1.97 -26.55
N ASP A 15 21.34 1.92 -25.34
CA ASP A 15 21.21 0.76 -24.44
C ASP A 15 19.77 0.67 -23.94
N VAL A 16 19.20 1.80 -23.53
CA VAL A 16 17.80 1.92 -23.10
C VAL A 16 16.85 1.56 -24.24
N LEU A 17 17.06 2.10 -25.44
CA LEU A 17 16.25 1.77 -26.60
C LEU A 17 16.32 0.29 -26.99
N GLY A 18 17.48 -0.34 -26.83
CA GLY A 18 17.64 -1.77 -27.05
C GLY A 18 16.83 -2.62 -26.05
N VAL A 19 16.75 -2.20 -24.78
CA VAL A 19 15.91 -2.86 -23.78
C VAL A 19 14.43 -2.71 -24.14
N LEU A 20 13.99 -1.51 -24.49
CA LEU A 20 12.58 -1.25 -24.84
C LEU A 20 12.16 -1.97 -26.13
N ALA A 21 13.05 -2.07 -27.12
CA ALA A 21 12.77 -2.79 -28.35
C ALA A 21 12.68 -4.32 -28.15
N ALA A 22 13.46 -4.85 -27.20
CA ALA A 22 13.49 -6.29 -26.90
C ALA A 22 12.28 -6.75 -26.06
N GLU A 23 11.54 -5.83 -25.43
CA GLU A 23 10.38 -6.14 -24.60
C GLU A 23 9.07 -6.00 -25.40
N PRO A 24 8.37 -7.09 -25.73
CA PRO A 24 7.11 -7.04 -26.48
C PRO A 24 6.00 -6.26 -25.79
N GLY A 25 6.04 -6.17 -24.46
CA GLY A 25 5.11 -5.38 -23.65
C GLY A 25 5.37 -3.87 -23.66
N ALA A 26 6.42 -3.38 -24.32
CA ALA A 26 6.73 -1.96 -24.44
C ALA A 26 6.25 -1.36 -25.78
N THR A 27 5.70 -0.15 -25.72
CA THR A 27 5.18 0.57 -26.90
C THR A 27 5.31 2.09 -26.71
N HIS A 28 4.86 2.86 -27.71
CA HIS A 28 4.86 4.33 -27.71
C HIS A 28 6.22 4.95 -27.32
N VAL A 29 7.31 4.38 -27.82
CA VAL A 29 8.66 4.86 -27.50
C VAL A 29 8.92 6.21 -28.17
N VAL A 30 9.22 7.23 -27.39
CA VAL A 30 9.57 8.59 -27.82
C VAL A 30 10.94 8.95 -27.26
N VAL A 31 11.80 9.57 -28.07
CA VAL A 31 13.15 9.99 -27.66
C VAL A 31 13.33 11.47 -27.93
N LEU A 32 13.71 12.19 -26.88
CA LEU A 32 14.05 13.61 -26.91
C LEU A 32 15.54 13.75 -26.57
N ARG A 33 16.35 13.90 -27.61
CA ARG A 33 17.81 14.02 -27.49
C ARG A 33 18.19 15.36 -26.86
N ALA A 34 19.12 15.35 -25.90
CA ALA A 34 19.63 16.51 -25.18
C ALA A 34 18.54 17.41 -24.57
N ALA A 35 17.41 16.82 -24.18
CA ALA A 35 16.26 17.54 -23.65
C ALA A 35 16.26 17.64 -22.12
N ALA A 36 16.97 16.75 -21.42
CA ALA A 36 17.07 16.77 -19.97
C ALA A 36 18.25 17.63 -19.50
N ILE A 37 18.00 18.50 -18.52
CA ILE A 37 18.98 19.44 -17.97
C ILE A 37 19.60 18.90 -16.68
N ASP A 38 18.78 18.39 -15.76
CA ASP A 38 19.22 17.84 -14.48
C ASP A 38 18.34 16.63 -14.09
N PRO A 39 18.85 15.40 -14.16
CA PRO A 39 20.17 15.03 -14.68
C PRO A 39 20.30 15.32 -16.19
N ALA A 40 21.49 15.75 -16.62
CA ALA A 40 21.73 16.14 -18.01
C ALA A 40 21.76 14.91 -18.95
N GLY A 41 21.05 14.98 -20.09
CA GLY A 41 21.07 13.91 -21.08
C GLY A 41 19.82 13.84 -21.96
N ASP A 42 19.47 12.62 -22.36
CA ASP A 42 18.32 12.33 -23.21
C ASP A 42 17.11 11.93 -22.36
N ALA A 43 15.92 12.33 -22.78
CA ALA A 43 14.66 11.92 -22.18
C ALA A 43 13.94 10.93 -23.10
N ILE A 44 13.58 9.78 -22.56
CA ILE A 44 12.89 8.69 -23.26
C ILE A 44 11.54 8.49 -22.56
N GLN A 45 10.48 8.36 -23.33
CA GLN A 45 9.14 8.06 -22.85
C GLN A 45 8.64 6.78 -23.52
N THR A 46 7.89 5.95 -22.80
CA THR A 46 7.34 4.70 -23.33
C THR A 46 6.16 4.25 -22.47
N ASP A 47 5.21 3.55 -23.07
CA ASP A 47 4.15 2.88 -22.33
C ASP A 47 4.43 1.38 -22.28
N VAL A 48 4.33 0.78 -21.10
CA VAL A 48 4.64 -0.63 -20.85
C VAL A 48 3.45 -1.35 -20.23
N ALA A 49 3.17 -2.58 -20.66
CA ALA A 49 2.22 -3.46 -20.00
C ALA A 49 2.64 -3.70 -18.54
N ARG A 50 1.70 -3.84 -17.60
CA ARG A 50 2.06 -3.90 -16.15
C ARG A 50 2.89 -5.14 -15.82
N GLU A 51 2.64 -6.21 -16.55
CA GLU A 51 3.29 -7.52 -16.48
C GLU A 51 4.77 -7.44 -16.90
N ALA A 52 5.08 -6.59 -17.88
CA ALA A 52 6.44 -6.36 -18.36
C ALA A 52 7.20 -5.28 -17.57
N ALA A 53 6.51 -4.49 -16.73
CA ALA A 53 7.08 -3.31 -16.10
C ALA A 53 8.27 -3.64 -15.19
N ASN A 54 8.20 -4.69 -14.37
CA ASN A 54 9.33 -5.07 -13.50
C ASN A 54 10.55 -5.47 -14.34
N ASP A 55 10.35 -6.27 -15.40
CA ASP A 55 11.45 -6.76 -16.23
C ASP A 55 12.16 -5.59 -16.95
N VAL A 56 11.39 -4.60 -17.43
CA VAL A 56 11.93 -3.34 -17.98
C VAL A 56 12.67 -2.53 -16.92
N ILE A 57 12.06 -2.29 -15.76
CA ILE A 57 12.66 -1.48 -14.69
C ILE A 57 13.97 -2.13 -14.20
N ASP A 58 13.97 -3.44 -13.94
CA ASP A 58 15.16 -4.19 -13.51
C ASP A 58 16.28 -4.12 -14.56
N ALA A 59 15.94 -4.18 -15.86
CA ALA A 59 16.90 -4.02 -16.94
C ALA A 59 17.48 -2.60 -17.00
N LEU A 60 16.67 -1.56 -16.77
CA LEU A 60 17.14 -0.17 -16.71
C LEU A 60 18.00 0.09 -15.46
N GLU A 61 17.64 -0.47 -14.31
CA GLU A 61 18.47 -0.45 -13.09
C GLU A 61 19.82 -1.16 -13.32
N ALA A 62 19.83 -2.28 -14.04
CA ALA A 62 21.07 -2.98 -14.41
C ALA A 62 21.98 -2.16 -15.34
N LEU A 63 21.43 -1.20 -16.08
CA LEU A 63 22.18 -0.20 -16.85
C LEU A 63 22.68 0.97 -16.00
N GLY A 64 22.27 1.05 -14.72
CA GLY A 64 22.66 2.09 -13.76
C GLY A 64 21.87 3.40 -13.93
N ILE A 65 20.70 3.36 -14.56
CA ILE A 65 19.89 4.54 -14.84
C ILE A 65 19.29 5.15 -13.56
N ASP A 66 19.00 4.33 -12.55
CA ASP A 66 18.58 4.78 -11.21
C ASP A 66 19.60 5.69 -10.52
N ARG A 67 20.89 5.56 -10.86
CA ARG A 67 21.99 6.34 -10.25
C ARG A 67 22.49 7.49 -11.10
N THR A 68 22.45 7.32 -12.42
CA THR A 68 23.03 8.28 -13.38
C THR A 68 21.98 9.15 -14.07
N GLY A 69 20.71 8.82 -13.88
CA GLY A 69 19.57 9.46 -14.53
C GLY A 69 18.34 9.42 -13.63
N ALA A 70 17.18 9.14 -14.23
CA ALA A 70 15.93 8.98 -13.50
C ALA A 70 15.00 8.00 -14.21
N ILE A 71 14.20 7.27 -13.43
CA ILE A 71 13.10 6.45 -13.92
C ILE A 71 11.84 6.91 -13.18
N THR A 72 10.85 7.39 -13.91
CA THR A 72 9.53 7.75 -13.39
C THR A 72 8.50 6.79 -13.97
N VAL A 73 7.59 6.30 -13.14
CA VAL A 73 6.53 5.35 -13.54
C VAL A 73 5.19 5.91 -13.11
N GLU A 74 4.25 6.01 -14.03
CA GLU A 74 2.90 6.54 -13.80
C GLU A 74 1.85 5.57 -14.34
N PRO A 75 0.74 5.30 -13.62
CA PRO A 75 -0.36 4.52 -14.18
C PRO A 75 -1.07 5.32 -15.27
N VAL A 76 -1.46 4.65 -16.36
CA VAL A 76 -2.25 5.28 -17.42
C VAL A 76 -3.70 4.81 -17.32
N ASP A 77 -4.60 5.74 -17.03
CA ASP A 77 -6.03 5.44 -16.81
C ASP A 77 -6.75 4.96 -18.08
N THR A 78 -6.37 5.48 -19.25
CA THR A 78 -6.99 5.11 -20.52
C THR A 78 -6.00 5.29 -21.66
N VAL A 79 -5.88 4.26 -22.50
CA VAL A 79 -5.09 4.29 -23.74
C VAL A 79 -5.96 3.83 -24.89
N LEU A 80 -6.05 4.65 -25.94
CA LEU A 80 -6.71 4.29 -27.20
C LEU A 80 -5.66 4.06 -28.27
N SER A 81 -5.08 2.86 -28.28
CA SER A 81 -4.05 2.50 -29.25
C SER A 81 -4.06 1.00 -29.53
N LYS A 82 -3.95 0.65 -30.82
CA LYS A 82 -3.79 -0.74 -31.23
C LYS A 82 -2.44 -1.29 -30.75
N SER A 83 -1.37 -0.50 -30.81
CA SER A 83 -0.05 -0.96 -30.37
C SER A 83 0.02 -1.20 -28.87
N ALA A 84 -0.73 -0.44 -28.07
CA ALA A 84 -0.90 -0.72 -26.63
C ALA A 84 -1.65 -2.02 -26.38
N HIS A 85 -2.74 -2.27 -27.11
CA HIS A 85 -3.49 -3.53 -27.00
C HIS A 85 -2.67 -4.75 -27.43
N ASP A 86 -1.87 -4.61 -28.48
CA ASP A 86 -0.97 -5.66 -28.97
C ASP A 86 0.16 -5.91 -27.95
N ALA A 87 0.69 -4.86 -27.30
CA ALA A 87 1.68 -4.96 -26.23
C ALA A 87 1.13 -5.67 -24.98
N GLU A 88 -0.08 -5.33 -24.51
CA GLU A 88 -0.74 -6.02 -23.39
C GLU A 88 -0.97 -7.50 -23.68
N LYS A 89 -1.34 -7.85 -24.93
CA LYS A 89 -1.48 -9.26 -25.34
C LYS A 89 -0.17 -10.02 -25.44
N ALA A 90 0.91 -9.32 -25.78
CA ALA A 90 2.23 -9.92 -25.93
C ALA A 90 2.92 -10.13 -24.58
N ALA A 91 2.55 -9.34 -23.57
CA ALA A 91 3.06 -9.49 -22.22
C ALA A 91 2.48 -10.75 -21.54
N PRO A 92 3.33 -11.60 -20.94
CA PRO A 92 2.86 -12.84 -20.32
C PRO A 92 2.20 -12.57 -18.96
N GLY A 93 0.94 -12.96 -18.80
CA GLY A 93 0.24 -12.92 -17.51
C GLY A 93 -1.12 -12.23 -17.60
N ASP A 94 -1.71 -11.97 -16.43
CA ASP A 94 -2.88 -11.10 -16.28
C ASP A 94 -2.42 -9.80 -15.60
N PRO A 95 -2.82 -8.62 -16.08
CA PRO A 95 -2.38 -7.35 -15.51
C PRO A 95 -2.84 -7.18 -14.07
N ALA A 96 -3.97 -7.79 -13.67
CA ALA A 96 -4.46 -7.79 -12.30
C ALA A 96 -3.60 -8.62 -11.34
N ASP A 97 -2.78 -9.53 -11.88
CA ASP A 97 -1.86 -10.39 -11.14
C ASP A 97 -0.44 -9.81 -11.01
N SER A 98 -0.08 -8.88 -11.88
CA SER A 98 1.20 -8.18 -11.85
C SER A 98 1.35 -7.29 -10.61
N VAL A 99 2.47 -7.41 -9.89
CA VAL A 99 2.84 -6.53 -8.78
C VAL A 99 4.01 -5.67 -9.22
N VAL A 100 3.76 -4.39 -9.49
CA VAL A 100 4.82 -3.43 -9.82
C VAL A 100 5.46 -2.95 -8.51
N TRP A 101 6.68 -3.40 -8.21
CA TRP A 101 7.25 -3.23 -6.88
C TRP A 101 7.49 -1.78 -6.47
N GLU A 102 8.03 -0.99 -7.38
CA GLU A 102 8.34 0.41 -7.06
C GLU A 102 7.06 1.26 -6.96
N GLU A 103 6.01 0.94 -7.72
CA GLU A 103 4.67 1.53 -7.54
C GLU A 103 4.10 1.20 -6.15
N LEU A 104 4.13 -0.07 -5.75
CA LEU A 104 3.63 -0.54 -4.46
C LEU A 104 4.40 0.09 -3.29
N VAL A 105 5.74 0.15 -3.38
CA VAL A 105 6.59 0.77 -2.36
C VAL A 105 6.35 2.28 -2.28
N SER A 106 6.15 2.97 -3.41
CA SER A 106 5.88 4.41 -3.41
C SER A 106 4.53 4.72 -2.76
N ARG A 107 3.46 4.02 -3.17
CA ARG A 107 2.12 4.20 -2.59
C ARG A 107 2.11 3.94 -1.09
N THR A 108 2.66 2.81 -0.67
CA THR A 108 2.72 2.47 0.76
C THR A 108 3.58 3.44 1.57
N ARG A 109 4.64 4.01 0.98
CA ARG A 109 5.45 5.04 1.63
C ARG A 109 4.66 6.31 1.88
N GLU A 110 3.88 6.78 0.92
CA GLU A 110 3.06 7.99 1.08
C GLU A 110 2.01 7.80 2.18
N GLU A 111 1.32 6.66 2.16
CA GLU A 111 0.25 6.34 3.11
C GLU A 111 0.77 6.00 4.53
N SER A 112 2.03 5.60 4.71
CA SER A 112 2.59 5.19 6.01
C SER A 112 3.25 6.33 6.81
N THR A 113 3.16 7.57 6.34
CA THR A 113 3.78 8.71 7.00
C THR A 113 2.96 9.18 8.19
N LEU A 114 3.59 9.24 9.37
CA LEU A 114 3.01 9.93 10.52
C LEU A 114 2.94 11.43 10.21
N ASN A 115 1.73 11.95 10.01
CA ASN A 115 1.48 13.36 9.74
C ASN A 115 0.22 13.84 10.49
N GLY A 116 -0.04 15.15 10.47
CA GLY A 116 -1.17 15.74 11.18
C GLY A 116 -2.53 15.21 10.70
N THR A 117 -2.68 14.97 9.40
CA THR A 117 -3.90 14.42 8.79
C THR A 117 -4.17 13.00 9.27
N PHE A 118 -3.13 12.15 9.32
CA PHE A 118 -3.22 10.79 9.86
C PHE A 118 -3.66 10.80 11.32
N LEU A 119 -3.05 11.64 12.16
CA LEU A 119 -3.43 11.78 13.57
C LEU A 119 -4.86 12.29 13.74
N ALA A 120 -5.28 13.25 12.92
CA ALA A 120 -6.64 13.79 12.96
C ALA A 120 -7.67 12.72 12.58
N PHE A 121 -7.49 12.03 11.46
CA PHE A 121 -8.42 10.97 11.03
C PHE A 121 -8.48 9.83 12.03
N LEU A 122 -7.33 9.37 12.55
CA LEU A 122 -7.30 8.29 13.54
C LEU A 122 -7.97 8.70 14.86
N THR A 123 -7.81 9.96 15.28
CA THR A 123 -8.49 10.49 16.47
C THR A 123 -10.00 10.59 16.27
N ILE A 124 -10.45 11.08 15.11
CA ILE A 124 -11.88 11.14 14.74
C ILE A 124 -12.46 9.73 14.69
N ALA A 125 -11.75 8.77 14.10
CA ALA A 125 -12.16 7.37 14.05
C ALA A 125 -12.31 6.78 15.48
N CYS A 126 -11.35 7.02 16.38
CA CYS A 126 -11.45 6.57 17.77
C CYS A 126 -12.59 7.24 18.54
N LEU A 127 -12.86 8.53 18.32
CA LEU A 127 -14.00 9.24 18.90
C LEU A 127 -15.34 8.66 18.40
N LEU A 128 -15.48 8.46 17.10
CA LEU A 128 -16.67 7.83 16.51
C LEU A 128 -16.87 6.41 17.05
N ALA A 129 -15.79 5.64 17.21
CA ALA A 129 -15.85 4.32 17.79
C ALA A 129 -16.31 4.36 19.25
N ALA A 130 -15.76 5.27 20.07
CA ALA A 130 -16.19 5.44 21.46
C ALA A 130 -17.68 5.82 21.54
N VAL A 131 -18.14 6.77 20.72
CA VAL A 131 -19.57 7.14 20.65
C VAL A 131 -20.41 5.94 20.19
N GLY A 132 -19.95 5.18 19.20
CA GLY A 132 -20.64 3.99 18.72
C GLY A 132 -20.74 2.88 19.76
N VAL A 133 -19.73 2.70 20.61
CA VAL A 133 -19.76 1.79 21.77
C VAL A 133 -20.82 2.26 22.77
N VAL A 134 -20.76 3.53 23.17
CA VAL A 134 -21.65 4.08 24.22
C VAL A 134 -23.11 4.08 23.78
N THR A 135 -23.36 4.33 22.49
CA THR A 135 -24.71 4.36 21.92
C THR A 135 -25.21 3.01 21.43
N ASP A 136 -24.46 1.93 21.65
CA ASP A 136 -24.75 0.57 21.16
C ASP A 136 -25.14 0.58 19.66
N SER A 137 -24.42 1.36 18.84
CA SER A 137 -24.78 1.63 17.44
C SER A 137 -23.78 1.01 16.45
N PRO A 138 -24.09 -0.18 15.89
CA PRO A 138 -23.23 -0.82 14.90
C PRO A 138 -22.94 0.06 13.68
N ILE A 139 -23.92 0.89 13.26
CA ILE A 139 -23.77 1.79 12.11
C ILE A 139 -22.71 2.86 12.39
N THR A 140 -22.71 3.44 13.60
CA THR A 140 -21.71 4.44 14.00
C THR A 140 -20.32 3.83 14.09
N VAL A 141 -20.23 2.60 14.61
CA VAL A 141 -18.98 1.85 14.66
C VAL A 141 -18.45 1.54 13.25
N VAL A 142 -19.32 1.15 12.32
CA VAL A 142 -18.95 1.00 10.90
C VAL A 142 -18.49 2.33 10.29
N GLY A 143 -19.16 3.43 10.62
CA GLY A 143 -18.73 4.77 10.25
C GLY A 143 -17.32 5.10 10.74
N ALA A 144 -16.98 4.72 11.98
CA ALA A 144 -15.64 4.88 12.53
C ALA A 144 -14.60 4.06 11.75
N MET A 145 -14.93 2.83 11.35
CA MET A 145 -14.06 1.97 10.54
C MET A 145 -13.75 2.62 9.17
N VAL A 146 -14.73 3.26 8.53
CA VAL A 146 -14.53 3.91 7.22
C VAL A 146 -13.49 5.04 7.27
N VAL A 147 -13.38 5.71 8.42
CA VAL A 147 -12.50 6.89 8.60
C VAL A 147 -11.05 6.49 8.94
N GLY A 148 -10.82 5.25 9.39
CA GLY A 148 -9.53 4.76 9.86
C GLY A 148 -8.40 4.82 8.80
N PRO A 149 -7.30 5.57 9.05
CA PRO A 149 -6.19 5.69 8.10
C PRO A 149 -5.07 4.65 8.32
N GLU A 150 -5.26 3.66 9.19
CA GLU A 150 -4.19 2.76 9.66
C GLU A 150 -3.75 1.71 8.63
N PHE A 151 -4.50 1.50 7.55
CA PHE A 151 -4.13 0.50 6.56
C PHE A 151 -2.81 0.84 5.87
N GLY A 152 -2.57 2.10 5.52
CA GLY A 152 -1.35 2.55 4.86
C GLY A 152 -0.07 2.09 5.58
N PRO A 153 0.10 2.41 6.88
CA PRO A 153 1.19 1.88 7.70
C PRO A 153 1.25 0.34 7.76
N LEU A 154 0.11 -0.36 7.83
CA LEU A 154 0.10 -1.83 7.89
C LEU A 154 0.57 -2.48 6.59
N ALA A 155 0.08 -1.97 5.45
CA ALA A 155 0.50 -2.40 4.13
C ALA A 155 2.00 -2.12 3.91
N ALA A 156 2.46 -0.92 4.30
CA ALA A 156 3.86 -0.55 4.24
C ALA A 156 4.76 -1.46 5.09
N LEU A 157 4.29 -1.86 6.28
CA LEU A 157 5.00 -2.81 7.13
C LEU A 157 5.08 -4.20 6.48
N ALA A 158 4.00 -4.70 5.87
CA ALA A 158 4.00 -5.95 5.13
C ALA A 158 4.98 -5.92 3.93
N VAL A 159 4.95 -4.85 3.13
CA VAL A 159 5.89 -4.65 2.01
C VAL A 159 7.33 -4.56 2.51
N ALA A 160 7.57 -3.83 3.61
CA ALA A 160 8.90 -3.67 4.19
C ALA A 160 9.47 -4.98 4.72
N LEU A 161 8.65 -5.83 5.34
CA LEU A 161 9.05 -7.16 5.79
C LEU A 161 9.40 -8.06 4.61
N MET A 162 8.61 -8.01 3.53
CA MET A 162 8.84 -8.82 2.34
C MET A 162 10.11 -8.42 1.58
N ARG A 163 10.35 -7.10 1.41
CA ARG A 163 11.51 -6.55 0.69
C ARG A 163 12.71 -6.25 1.59
N ARG A 164 12.64 -6.57 2.89
CA ARG A 164 13.67 -6.26 3.90
C ARG A 164 14.05 -4.76 3.96
N LYS A 165 13.11 -3.85 3.65
CA LYS A 165 13.33 -2.39 3.67
C LYS A 165 13.14 -1.83 5.10
N LEU A 166 14.16 -1.94 5.96
CA LEU A 166 14.11 -1.55 7.39
C LEU A 166 13.64 -0.10 7.62
N GLY A 167 14.01 0.84 6.74
CA GLY A 167 13.58 2.23 6.85
C GLY A 167 12.07 2.42 6.74
N LEU A 168 11.41 1.66 5.85
CA LEU A 168 9.95 1.70 5.68
C LEU A 168 9.25 1.00 6.86
N ALA A 169 9.79 -0.13 7.32
CA ALA A 169 9.27 -0.85 8.50
C ALA A 169 9.29 0.05 9.75
N ARG A 170 10.42 0.74 10.00
CA ARG A 170 10.55 1.65 11.16
C ARG A 170 9.56 2.81 11.09
N ARG A 171 9.40 3.45 9.93
CA ARG A 171 8.43 4.55 9.76
C ARG A 171 7.00 4.10 10.02
N SER A 172 6.62 2.97 9.45
CA SER A 172 5.29 2.38 9.62
C SER A 172 5.01 2.00 11.07
N LEU A 173 5.99 1.39 11.73
CA LEU A 173 5.88 1.01 13.14
C LEU A 173 5.76 2.24 14.05
N ILE A 174 6.52 3.32 13.78
CA ILE A 174 6.39 4.59 14.50
C ILE A 174 4.98 5.17 14.30
N ALA A 175 4.47 5.17 13.07
CA ALA A 175 3.13 5.69 12.79
C ALA A 175 2.04 4.94 13.59
N LEU A 176 2.13 3.61 13.66
CA LEU A 176 1.17 2.78 14.41
C LEU A 176 1.34 2.90 15.92
N LEU A 177 2.57 2.73 16.44
CA LEU A 177 2.87 2.75 17.87
C LEU A 177 2.73 4.12 18.51
N PHE A 178 2.83 5.21 17.74
CA PHE A 178 2.55 6.55 18.23
C PHE A 178 1.10 6.97 17.94
N GLY A 179 0.60 6.68 16.75
CA GLY A 179 -0.72 7.10 16.29
C GLY A 179 -1.86 6.57 17.14
N PHE A 180 -1.91 5.25 17.36
CA PHE A 180 -2.98 4.64 18.17
C PHE A 180 -2.97 5.16 19.61
N PRO A 181 -1.85 5.14 20.36
CA PRO A 181 -1.83 5.68 21.71
C PRO A 181 -2.16 7.17 21.79
N PHE A 182 -1.70 7.98 20.83
CA PHE A 182 -2.07 9.39 20.74
C PHE A 182 -3.58 9.57 20.56
N ALA A 183 -4.16 8.89 19.56
CA ALA A 183 -5.59 8.97 19.27
C ALA A 183 -6.43 8.46 20.46
N MET A 184 -6.06 7.32 21.05
CA MET A 184 -6.72 6.76 22.23
C MET A 184 -6.64 7.71 23.44
N ALA A 185 -5.50 8.34 23.69
CA ALA A 185 -5.36 9.31 24.77
C ALA A 185 -6.20 10.57 24.52
N ALA A 186 -6.22 11.08 23.29
CA ALA A 186 -7.06 12.22 22.91
C ALA A 186 -8.56 11.88 23.06
N THR A 187 -8.97 10.70 22.60
CA THR A 187 -10.32 10.17 22.79
C THR A 187 -10.64 10.04 24.28
N LEU A 188 -9.75 9.47 25.10
CA LEU A 188 -9.95 9.34 26.54
C LEU A 188 -10.21 10.70 27.20
N VAL A 189 -9.38 11.70 26.89
CA VAL A 189 -9.57 13.06 27.41
C VAL A 189 -10.91 13.64 26.97
N ALA A 190 -11.29 13.49 25.70
CA ALA A 190 -12.56 13.98 25.19
C ALA A 190 -13.76 13.28 25.87
N THR A 191 -13.70 11.96 26.02
CA THR A 191 -14.73 11.15 26.67
C THR A 191 -14.93 11.58 28.13
N LEU A 192 -13.85 11.77 28.89
CA LEU A 192 -13.90 12.28 30.27
C LEU A 192 -14.47 13.71 30.37
N LEU A 193 -14.18 14.56 29.38
CA LEU A 193 -14.76 15.91 29.33
C LEU A 193 -16.27 15.86 29.04
N MET A 194 -16.71 14.99 28.12
CA MET A 194 -18.13 14.82 27.80
C MET A 194 -18.92 14.26 28.98
N GLU A 195 -18.34 13.35 29.76
CA GLU A 195 -18.90 12.86 31.02
C GLU A 195 -19.09 14.00 32.03
N ARG A 196 -18.07 14.85 32.23
CA ARG A 196 -18.17 15.99 33.16
C ARG A 196 -19.21 17.03 32.77
N VAL A 197 -19.50 17.17 31.48
CA VAL A 197 -20.52 18.08 30.96
C VAL A 197 -21.92 17.44 31.02
N GLY A 198 -22.02 16.14 31.35
CA GLY A 198 -23.28 15.40 31.43
C GLY A 198 -23.87 15.05 30.08
N TRP A 199 -23.05 14.99 29.02
CA TRP A 199 -23.50 14.63 27.66
C TRP A 199 -23.46 13.13 27.39
N MET A 200 -22.70 12.37 28.19
CA MET A 200 -22.65 10.91 28.13
C MET A 200 -22.67 10.34 29.55
N GLU A 201 -23.62 9.43 29.81
CA GLU A 201 -23.64 8.57 30.99
C GLU A 201 -23.15 7.18 30.57
N PHE A 202 -22.07 6.71 31.20
CA PHE A 202 -21.54 5.36 30.96
C PHE A 202 -22.22 4.40 31.94
N GLU A 203 -23.42 3.91 31.61
CA GLU A 203 -23.93 2.72 32.29
C GLU A 203 -23.05 1.50 31.93
N SER A 204 -22.92 0.55 32.85
CA SER A 204 -21.90 -0.51 32.78
C SER A 204 -21.89 -1.24 31.43
N ILE A 205 -20.69 -1.56 30.92
CA ILE A 205 -20.45 -2.28 29.65
C ILE A 205 -21.18 -3.65 29.59
N GLU A 206 -21.65 -4.18 30.73
CA GLU A 206 -22.33 -5.47 30.86
C GLU A 206 -23.72 -5.54 30.19
N SER A 207 -24.33 -4.43 29.77
CA SER A 207 -25.66 -4.39 29.14
C SER A 207 -25.68 -4.19 27.61
N LEU A 208 -24.51 -4.22 26.95
CA LEU A 208 -24.40 -4.00 25.50
C LEU A 208 -24.63 -5.31 24.73
N ASP A 209 -25.85 -5.57 24.27
CA ASP A 209 -26.20 -6.79 23.53
C ASP A 209 -25.98 -6.67 22.01
N GLN A 210 -26.00 -5.47 21.41
CA GLN A 210 -25.94 -5.33 19.94
C GLN A 210 -24.52 -5.20 19.37
N VAL A 211 -23.57 -4.64 20.12
CA VAL A 211 -22.19 -4.45 19.63
C VAL A 211 -21.20 -5.47 20.22
N ASP A 212 -21.66 -6.39 21.09
CA ASP A 212 -20.84 -7.43 21.71
C ASP A 212 -20.10 -8.32 20.68
N PHE A 213 -20.72 -8.60 19.52
CA PHE A 213 -20.05 -9.39 18.46
C PHE A 213 -18.85 -8.68 17.81
N ILE A 214 -18.80 -7.34 17.87
CA ILE A 214 -17.69 -6.53 17.32
C ILE A 214 -16.50 -6.53 18.31
N TYR A 215 -16.78 -6.66 19.60
CA TYR A 215 -15.77 -6.55 20.67
C TYR A 215 -15.42 -7.87 21.36
N ARG A 216 -16.14 -8.98 21.10
CA ARG A 216 -15.76 -10.32 21.60
C ARG A 216 -14.43 -10.77 20.99
N VAL A 217 -13.39 -10.55 21.78
CA VAL A 217 -12.03 -11.06 21.61
C VAL A 217 -12.09 -12.58 21.40
N GLY A 218 -11.66 -13.07 20.25
CA GLY A 218 -11.72 -14.49 19.94
C GLY A 218 -11.08 -14.90 18.61
N PRO A 219 -10.95 -16.22 18.36
CA PRO A 219 -10.32 -16.75 17.15
C PRO A 219 -10.97 -16.27 15.84
N LEU A 220 -12.28 -15.99 15.86
CA LEU A 220 -13.00 -15.46 14.70
C LEU A 220 -12.54 -14.05 14.33
N SER A 221 -12.21 -13.19 15.31
CA SER A 221 -11.67 -11.85 15.04
C SER A 221 -10.33 -11.91 14.31
N LEU A 222 -9.47 -12.87 14.67
CA LEU A 222 -8.22 -13.12 13.95
C LEU A 222 -8.47 -13.58 12.51
N ILE A 223 -9.43 -14.48 12.28
CA ILE A 223 -9.80 -14.91 10.91
C ILE A 223 -10.28 -13.71 10.09
N VAL A 224 -11.12 -12.84 10.67
CA VAL A 224 -11.57 -11.60 10.02
C VAL A 224 -10.37 -10.70 9.71
N ALA A 225 -9.47 -10.47 10.65
CA ALA A 225 -8.27 -9.65 10.42
C ALA A 225 -7.37 -10.20 9.31
N LEU A 226 -7.22 -11.53 9.22
CA LEU A 226 -6.49 -12.19 8.14
C LEU A 226 -7.18 -11.98 6.78
N LEU A 227 -8.49 -12.17 6.70
CA LEU A 227 -9.26 -11.96 5.47
C LEU A 227 -9.25 -10.49 5.03
N ALA A 228 -9.39 -9.56 5.98
CA ALA A 228 -9.34 -8.13 5.70
C ALA A 228 -7.95 -7.70 5.21
N GLY A 229 -6.89 -8.16 5.87
CA GLY A 229 -5.51 -7.90 5.43
C GLY A 229 -5.22 -8.47 4.05
N ALA A 230 -5.72 -9.68 3.76
CA ALA A 230 -5.59 -10.29 2.44
C ALA A 230 -6.35 -9.50 1.37
N ALA A 231 -7.62 -9.17 1.61
CA ALA A 231 -8.44 -8.36 0.70
C ALA A 231 -7.79 -6.99 0.45
N GLY A 232 -7.24 -6.37 1.49
CA GLY A 232 -6.60 -5.08 1.37
C GLY A 232 -5.33 -5.09 0.55
N MET A 233 -4.46 -6.06 0.79
CA MET A 233 -3.24 -6.21 0.00
C MET A 233 -3.53 -6.61 -1.44
N LEU A 234 -4.56 -7.43 -1.70
CA LEU A 234 -5.00 -7.73 -3.06
C LEU A 234 -5.49 -6.46 -3.78
N ALA A 235 -6.30 -5.64 -3.13
CA ALA A 235 -6.80 -4.40 -3.72
C ALA A 235 -5.66 -3.40 -4.01
N LEU A 236 -4.69 -3.27 -3.09
CA LEU A 236 -3.53 -2.42 -3.24
C LEU A 236 -2.65 -2.86 -4.42
N VAL A 237 -2.40 -4.17 -4.54
CA VAL A 237 -1.62 -4.76 -5.65
C VAL A 237 -2.35 -4.62 -6.98
N SER A 238 -3.66 -4.84 -7.02
CA SER A 238 -4.46 -4.72 -8.25
C SER A 238 -4.72 -3.26 -8.68
N ALA A 239 -4.14 -2.26 -8.00
CA ALA A 239 -4.42 -0.83 -8.20
C ALA A 239 -5.92 -0.48 -8.19
N LYS A 240 -6.71 -1.23 -7.42
CA LYS A 240 -8.12 -0.91 -7.18
C LYS A 240 -8.23 0.08 -6.02
N SER A 241 -9.32 0.84 -5.98
CA SER A 241 -9.49 2.00 -5.10
C SER A 241 -9.13 1.70 -3.63
N ALA A 242 -8.08 2.34 -3.13
CA ALA A 242 -7.61 2.26 -1.75
C ALA A 242 -8.67 2.74 -0.73
N ALA A 243 -9.61 3.59 -1.16
CA ALA A 243 -10.66 4.14 -0.32
C ALA A 243 -11.66 3.07 0.18
N LEU A 244 -12.00 2.08 -0.64
CA LEU A 244 -12.89 0.98 -0.22
C LEU A 244 -12.19 -0.01 0.71
N VAL A 245 -10.86 -0.04 0.67
CA VAL A 245 -10.03 -1.00 1.40
C VAL A 245 -9.87 -0.61 2.87
N GLY A 246 -9.69 0.69 3.15
CA GLY A 246 -9.60 1.20 4.52
C GLY A 246 -10.78 0.75 5.38
N VAL A 247 -11.99 0.82 4.82
CA VAL A 247 -13.24 0.38 5.45
C VAL A 247 -13.18 -1.06 5.94
N PHE A 248 -12.68 -2.00 5.13
CA PHE A 248 -12.70 -3.42 5.46
C PHE A 248 -11.67 -3.80 6.53
N ILE A 249 -10.62 -3.02 6.70
CA ILE A 249 -9.47 -3.39 7.55
C ILE A 249 -9.60 -2.79 8.93
N SER A 250 -10.14 -1.57 9.00
CA SER A 250 -10.49 -0.92 10.26
C SER A 250 -11.61 -1.62 11.01
N VAL A 251 -12.24 -2.65 10.42
CA VAL A 251 -13.32 -3.45 11.00
C VAL A 251 -13.00 -3.98 12.39
N THR A 252 -11.72 -4.22 12.71
CA THR A 252 -11.35 -4.83 13.99
C THR A 252 -10.32 -4.05 14.81
N THR A 253 -9.69 -3.01 14.25
CA THR A 253 -8.63 -2.21 14.90
C THR A 253 -9.19 -0.96 15.57
N VAL A 254 -9.87 -0.09 14.82
CA VAL A 254 -10.48 1.14 15.35
C VAL A 254 -11.53 0.83 16.44
N PRO A 255 -12.45 -0.15 16.27
CA PRO A 255 -13.38 -0.52 17.32
C PRO A 255 -12.67 -1.03 18.57
N ALA A 256 -11.62 -1.86 18.43
CA ALA A 256 -10.85 -2.35 19.57
C ALA A 256 -10.16 -1.20 20.33
N ALA A 257 -9.64 -0.20 19.62
CA ALA A 257 -9.05 0.99 20.22
C ALA A 257 -10.09 1.85 20.95
N GLY A 258 -11.25 2.12 20.32
CA GLY A 258 -12.34 2.87 20.94
C GLY A 258 -12.90 2.16 22.19
N PHE A 259 -13.09 0.84 22.11
CA PHE A 259 -13.55 0.03 23.24
C PHE A 259 -12.54 0.00 24.38
N ALA A 260 -11.24 -0.10 24.07
CA ALA A 260 -10.20 0.01 25.10
C ALA A 260 -10.27 1.35 25.84
N VAL A 261 -10.57 2.45 25.15
CA VAL A 261 -10.75 3.77 25.78
C VAL A 261 -11.98 3.80 26.67
N VAL A 262 -13.14 3.30 26.20
CA VAL A 262 -14.38 3.25 27.00
C VAL A 262 -14.23 2.34 28.22
N ALA A 263 -13.53 1.21 28.09
CA ALA A 263 -13.23 0.34 29.22
C ALA A 263 -12.38 1.03 30.30
N VAL A 264 -11.43 1.90 29.90
CA VAL A 264 -10.65 2.71 30.85
C VAL A 264 -11.53 3.73 31.57
N THR A 265 -12.49 4.36 30.88
CA THR A 265 -13.35 5.39 31.52
C THR A 265 -14.26 4.80 32.58
N VAL A 266 -14.76 3.57 32.39
CA VAL A 266 -15.61 2.89 33.39
C VAL A 266 -14.81 2.16 34.49
N GLY A 267 -13.47 2.18 34.44
CA GLY A 267 -12.60 1.53 35.43
C GLY A 267 -12.35 0.03 35.20
N GLU A 268 -12.78 -0.53 34.07
CA GLU A 268 -12.61 -1.93 33.68
C GLU A 268 -11.24 -2.19 33.04
N TRP A 269 -10.17 -2.04 33.83
CA TRP A 269 -8.78 -2.16 33.36
C TRP A 269 -8.45 -3.49 32.68
N ARG A 270 -9.08 -4.59 33.13
CA ARG A 270 -8.90 -5.91 32.53
C ARG A 270 -9.45 -5.96 31.10
N VAL A 271 -10.64 -5.40 30.90
CA VAL A 271 -11.30 -5.34 29.59
C VAL A 271 -10.50 -4.45 28.65
N ALA A 272 -10.02 -3.30 29.14
CA ALA A 272 -9.15 -2.41 28.38
C ALA A 272 -7.86 -3.10 27.91
N ALA A 273 -7.20 -3.86 28.79
CA ALA A 273 -5.99 -4.60 28.46
C ALA A 273 -6.24 -5.70 27.41
N LEU A 274 -7.36 -6.42 27.50
CA LEU A 274 -7.76 -7.42 26.52
C LEU A 274 -8.06 -6.80 25.15
N ALA A 275 -8.72 -5.64 25.12
CA ALA A 275 -9.01 -4.90 23.90
C ALA A 275 -7.73 -4.36 23.23
N ALA A 276 -6.80 -3.82 24.01
CA ALA A 276 -5.49 -3.40 23.52
C ALA A 276 -4.65 -4.59 22.99
N LEU A 277 -4.72 -5.75 23.66
CA LEU A 277 -4.10 -6.98 23.17
C LEU A 277 -4.71 -7.43 21.84
N GLN A 278 -6.04 -7.40 21.72
CA GLN A 278 -6.76 -7.72 20.49
C GLN A 278 -6.35 -6.80 19.33
N LEU A 279 -6.24 -5.49 19.59
CA LEU A 279 -5.72 -4.53 18.62
C LEU A 279 -4.34 -4.98 18.10
N GLY A 280 -3.41 -5.32 19.00
CA GLY A 280 -2.09 -5.82 18.62
C GLY A 280 -2.14 -7.11 17.79
N VAL A 281 -2.96 -8.08 18.20
CA VAL A 281 -3.15 -9.35 17.48
C VAL A 281 -3.72 -9.13 16.08
N ASN A 282 -4.74 -8.28 15.94
CA ASN A 282 -5.34 -7.94 14.64
C ASN A 282 -4.32 -7.28 13.72
N MET A 283 -3.54 -6.34 14.27
CA MET A 283 -2.50 -5.63 13.54
C MET A 283 -1.43 -6.58 13.00
N VAL A 284 -0.97 -7.53 13.82
CA VAL A 284 -0.04 -8.60 13.40
C VAL A 284 -0.68 -9.51 12.37
N GLY A 285 -1.95 -9.92 12.56
CA GLY A 285 -2.68 -10.75 11.62
C GLY A 285 -2.79 -10.11 10.23
N ILE A 286 -3.18 -8.84 10.16
CA ILE A 286 -3.27 -8.07 8.90
C ILE A 286 -1.91 -8.05 8.18
N VAL A 287 -0.83 -7.78 8.92
CA VAL A 287 0.53 -7.76 8.35
C VAL A 287 0.95 -9.13 7.83
N ILE A 288 0.70 -10.20 8.59
CA ILE A 288 1.01 -11.58 8.17
C ILE A 288 0.23 -11.95 6.91
N ALA A 289 -1.07 -11.68 6.88
CA ALA A 289 -1.90 -11.92 5.70
C ALA A 289 -1.37 -11.15 4.49
N GLY A 290 -0.96 -9.90 4.70
CA GLY A 290 -0.39 -9.09 3.63
C GLY A 290 0.93 -9.62 3.08
N VAL A 291 1.84 -10.05 3.96
CA VAL A 291 3.08 -10.73 3.56
C VAL A 291 2.79 -12.01 2.79
N LEU A 292 1.81 -12.80 3.25
CA LEU A 292 1.42 -14.05 2.58
C LEU A 292 0.89 -13.80 1.17
N VAL A 293 0.02 -12.81 0.98
CA VAL A 293 -0.51 -12.42 -0.34
C VAL A 293 0.64 -12.02 -1.27
N LEU A 294 1.57 -11.18 -0.80
CA LEU A 294 2.74 -10.80 -1.59
C LEU A 294 3.61 -12.01 -1.93
N ALA A 295 3.88 -12.90 -0.96
CA ALA A 295 4.69 -14.09 -1.16
C ALA A 295 4.12 -15.06 -2.19
N LEU A 296 2.79 -15.19 -2.25
CA LEU A 296 2.13 -16.01 -3.26
C LEU A 296 2.25 -15.40 -4.66
N ARG A 297 2.25 -14.06 -4.78
CA ARG A 297 2.36 -13.37 -6.07
C ARG A 297 3.78 -13.26 -6.62
N LEU A 298 4.82 -13.18 -5.78
CA LEU A 298 6.22 -13.15 -6.24
C LEU A 298 6.66 -14.40 -7.00
N ARG A 299 6.04 -15.56 -6.74
CA ARG A 299 6.41 -16.81 -7.41
C ARG A 299 6.13 -16.83 -8.92
N SER A 300 5.49 -15.78 -9.44
CA SER A 300 5.08 -15.66 -10.84
C SER A 300 5.91 -14.65 -11.67
N GLY A 301 6.96 -14.03 -11.13
CA GLY A 301 7.77 -13.00 -11.83
C GLY A 301 8.83 -13.56 -12.78
N GLY A 302 9.06 -12.86 -13.90
CA GLY A 302 10.03 -13.19 -14.96
C GLY A 302 11.51 -13.06 -14.58
N ASP A 303 12.40 -13.45 -15.49
CA ASP A 303 13.87 -13.42 -15.31
C ASP A 303 14.49 -12.25 -16.11
N PRO A 304 14.91 -11.16 -15.45
CA PRO A 304 15.40 -9.93 -16.11
C PRO A 304 16.68 -10.14 -16.92
N ARG A 305 17.44 -11.22 -16.66
CA ARG A 305 18.64 -11.54 -17.43
C ARG A 305 18.33 -11.88 -18.89
N ARG A 306 17.12 -12.39 -19.17
CA ARG A 306 16.70 -12.74 -20.52
C ARG A 306 16.56 -11.51 -21.42
N LEU A 307 16.02 -10.42 -20.90
CA LEU A 307 15.85 -9.17 -21.66
C LEU A 307 17.19 -8.54 -22.02
N LEU A 308 18.12 -8.46 -21.07
CA LEU A 308 19.45 -7.93 -21.34
C LEU A 308 20.22 -8.78 -22.36
N GLU A 309 20.04 -10.11 -22.35
CA GLU A 309 20.59 -11.00 -23.35
C GLU A 309 19.95 -10.82 -24.74
N GLN A 310 18.63 -10.65 -24.82
CA GLN A 310 17.91 -10.39 -26.07
C GLN A 310 18.32 -9.04 -26.68
N ALA A 311 18.35 -7.97 -25.89
CA ALA A 311 18.81 -6.65 -26.33
C ALA A 311 20.27 -6.69 -26.86
N ARG A 312 21.15 -7.49 -26.25
CA ARG A 312 22.51 -7.71 -26.75
C ARG A 312 22.54 -8.50 -28.05
N LYS A 313 21.68 -9.52 -28.20
CA LYS A 313 21.59 -10.33 -29.44
C LYS A 313 21.07 -9.51 -30.62
N GLU A 314 20.09 -8.64 -30.42
CA GLU A 314 19.52 -7.79 -31.49
C GLU A 314 20.49 -6.70 -31.98
N ARG A 315 21.43 -6.28 -31.14
CA ARG A 315 22.52 -5.37 -31.56
C ARG A 315 23.55 -6.02 -32.49
N SER A 316 23.78 -7.32 -32.35
CA SER A 316 24.87 -8.04 -33.05
C SER A 316 24.72 -8.09 -34.59
N PRO A 317 23.51 -8.22 -35.19
CA PRO A 317 23.34 -8.11 -36.63
C PRO A 317 23.37 -6.66 -37.15
N ALA A 318 22.85 -5.69 -36.38
CA ALA A 318 22.68 -4.30 -36.85
C ALA A 318 24.02 -3.53 -36.97
N GLN A 319 24.97 -3.79 -36.06
CA GLN A 319 26.30 -3.16 -36.11
C GLN A 319 27.25 -3.78 -37.15
N ARG A 320 27.06 -5.04 -37.56
CA ARG A 320 27.88 -5.68 -38.62
C ARG A 320 27.63 -5.15 -40.03
N ARG A 321 26.56 -4.37 -40.25
CA ARG A 321 26.26 -3.74 -41.55
C ARG A 321 26.71 -2.28 -41.66
N ARG A 322 27.34 -1.72 -40.62
CA ARG A 322 27.86 -0.34 -40.60
C ARG A 322 29.33 -0.23 -40.17
N ALA A 323 30.07 -1.34 -40.17
CA ALA A 323 31.52 -1.36 -40.05
C ALA A 323 32.15 -1.72 -41.40
#